data_AF-A0A956D0B0-F1
#
_entry.id   AF-A0A956D0B0-F1
#
_cell.length_a   1.000
_cell.length_b   1.000
_cell.length_c   1.000
_cell.angle_alpha   90.00
_cell.angle_beta   90.00
_cell.angle_gamma   90.00
#
_symmetry.space_group_name_H-M   'P 1'
#
loop_
_entity.id
_entity.type
_entity.pdbx_description
1 polymer ?
#
loop_
_entity_poly.entity_id
_entity_poly.type
_entity_poly.pdbx_seq_one_letter_code
_entity_poly.pdbx_strand_id
1 'polypeptide(L)'
;MLHDLYDSLQRRQRPEDVAEKILGLLDGSLLSRDREVLERAARGSLARMVFGYSSMLQDFARPIGMKVQVDKARILFASAYELTLEEASDPSRVEAFLRHVSPEIRKAFGASDFKADRLNRAARRAEGLSKVSRRRYNRMFRHLARMERKLEKLIRELRKYEHLRVGKSGLATRLSWEDFSASPNSAAFVAYYAARASRRSVFTVAGQDRPFDEIAEMLLDRCFADDHASFFAIAHVLPRRDVLERLDDAQKLRLMRAWSGLLHEIAESLRLVWERSDIARDTMIVRRGNDSSTWNSTASAWNQARQHWFALLYDLGLEHVLETTCPGKVLRLMAADVAAWHRAVGGSVDPDTLVWAELPLPWQVLSGEVACGRADVDRACRRHGVDPYRKGWIAPRPPGRAVEFHPTPELVHGVAVSDPALATALRKKGFFSGKKARGPTHEGDAYLHALVLGVHRSDEERKRVAQETAPH
;
A
#
# COMPACT_ATOMS: atom_id res chain seq x y z
N MET A 1 18.70 11.43 14.83
CA MET A 1 18.43 9.98 14.92
C MET A 1 16.96 9.66 15.14
N LEU A 2 16.34 9.99 16.29
CA LEU A 2 14.93 9.62 16.54
C LEU A 2 13.94 10.27 15.54
N HIS A 3 14.13 11.56 15.21
CA HIS A 3 13.37 12.23 14.14
C HIS A 3 13.57 11.56 12.77
N ASP A 4 14.78 11.11 12.46
CA ASP A 4 15.07 10.44 11.18
C ASP A 4 14.40 9.07 11.05
N LEU A 5 14.16 8.39 12.18
CA LEU A 5 13.38 7.15 12.24
C LEU A 5 11.89 7.45 12.12
N TYR A 6 11.38 8.49 12.78
CA TYR A 6 9.98 8.89 12.64
C TYR A 6 9.63 9.30 11.20
N ASP A 7 10.49 10.10 10.56
CA ASP A 7 10.35 10.46 9.15
C ASP A 7 10.37 9.25 8.23
N SER A 8 11.07 8.17 8.63
CA SER A 8 11.13 6.93 7.84
C SER A 8 9.78 6.24 7.74
N LEU A 9 8.87 6.43 8.72
CA LEU A 9 7.52 5.85 8.70
C LEU A 9 6.69 6.36 7.51
N GLN A 10 6.96 7.59 7.06
CA GLN A 10 6.28 8.23 5.93
C GLN A 10 6.88 7.81 4.57
N ARG A 11 8.00 7.08 4.61
CA ARG A 11 8.81 6.69 3.46
C ARG A 11 8.84 5.18 3.32
N ARG A 12 9.53 4.72 2.28
CA ARG A 12 9.74 3.32 1.96
C ARG A 12 11.24 3.01 2.01
N GLN A 13 11.88 3.38 3.11
CA GLN A 13 13.32 3.14 3.28
C GLN A 13 13.60 1.63 3.30
N ARG A 14 14.82 1.27 2.90
CA ARG A 14 15.25 -0.13 2.98
C ARG A 14 15.50 -0.46 4.46
N PRO A 15 15.13 -1.64 4.94
CA PRO A 15 15.43 -2.11 6.30
C PRO A 15 16.90 -1.94 6.69
N GLU A 16 17.83 -2.08 5.75
CA GLU A 16 19.27 -1.90 5.93
C GLU A 16 19.64 -0.46 6.30
N ASP A 17 19.01 0.52 5.62
CA ASP A 17 19.23 1.94 5.90
C ASP A 17 18.61 2.34 7.25
N VAL A 18 17.52 1.67 7.66
CA VAL A 18 16.89 1.87 8.96
C VAL A 18 17.69 1.17 10.08
N ALA A 19 18.24 -0.02 9.83
CA ALA A 19 19.12 -0.73 10.76
C ALA A 19 20.37 0.11 11.09
N GLU A 20 20.94 0.80 10.10
CA GLU A 20 22.05 1.74 10.31
C GLU A 20 21.68 2.88 11.27
N LYS A 21 20.49 3.47 11.09
CA LYS A 21 19.99 4.53 11.99
C LYS A 21 19.76 3.99 13.41
N ILE A 22 19.28 2.75 13.53
CA ILE A 22 19.04 2.09 14.82
C ILE A 22 20.36 1.82 15.55
N LEU A 23 21.40 1.37 14.84
CA LEU A 23 22.74 1.21 15.41
C LEU A 23 23.24 2.52 16.03
N GLY A 24 23.07 3.64 15.33
CA GLY A 24 23.43 4.96 15.86
C GLY A 24 22.55 5.42 17.02
N LEU A 25 21.25 5.09 17.02
CA LEU A 25 20.33 5.46 18.10
C LEU A 25 20.61 4.69 19.39
N LEU A 26 20.86 3.38 19.28
CA LEU A 26 20.99 2.47 20.41
C LEU A 26 22.46 2.21 20.80
N ASP A 27 23.40 2.97 20.25
CA ASP A 27 24.81 2.81 20.56
C ASP A 27 25.07 2.90 22.08
N GLY A 28 25.97 2.07 22.58
CA GLY A 28 26.23 1.90 24.02
C GLY A 28 25.16 1.11 24.81
N SER A 29 23.95 0.91 24.27
CA SER A 29 22.87 0.14 24.93
C SER A 29 22.60 -1.25 24.32
N LEU A 30 23.25 -1.55 23.18
CA LEU A 30 23.15 -2.84 22.51
C LEU A 30 24.09 -3.87 23.16
N LEU A 31 23.55 -5.07 23.40
CA LEU A 31 24.38 -6.24 23.69
C LEU A 31 25.23 -6.58 22.46
N SER A 32 26.38 -7.24 22.65
CA SER A 32 27.27 -7.60 21.55
C SER A 32 26.57 -8.40 20.45
N ARG A 33 25.72 -9.37 20.84
CA ARG A 33 24.92 -10.17 19.91
C ARG A 33 23.90 -9.33 19.13
N ASP A 34 23.18 -8.43 19.79
CA ASP A 34 22.20 -7.55 19.15
C ASP A 34 22.89 -6.61 18.14
N ARG A 35 24.05 -6.08 18.52
CA ARG A 35 24.89 -5.24 17.67
C ARG A 35 25.31 -6.01 16.42
N GLU A 36 25.80 -7.24 16.55
CA GLU A 36 26.20 -8.08 15.41
C GLU A 36 25.05 -8.34 14.43
N VAL A 37 23.84 -8.59 14.95
CA VAL A 37 22.63 -8.81 14.14
C VAL A 37 22.27 -7.56 13.34
N LEU A 38 22.26 -6.39 13.98
CA LEU A 38 21.98 -5.12 13.30
C LEU A 38 23.09 -4.73 12.31
N GLU A 39 24.36 -4.92 12.69
CA GLU A 39 25.54 -4.69 11.84
C GLU A 39 25.46 -5.52 10.56
N ARG A 40 25.04 -6.79 10.64
CA ARG A 40 24.85 -7.66 9.47
C ARG A 40 23.92 -7.04 8.43
N ALA A 41 22.78 -6.47 8.87
CA ALA A 41 21.84 -5.80 7.97
C ALA A 41 22.36 -4.44 7.52
N ALA A 42 22.94 -3.66 8.43
CA ALA A 42 23.44 -2.31 8.15
C ALA A 42 24.60 -2.28 7.15
N ARG A 43 25.36 -3.37 7.00
CA ARG A 43 26.35 -3.52 5.90
C ARG A 43 25.76 -3.28 4.51
N GLY A 44 24.46 -3.55 4.30
CA GLY A 44 23.75 -3.26 3.06
C GLY A 44 23.28 -1.81 2.90
N SER A 45 23.48 -0.95 3.91
CA SER A 45 23.06 0.46 3.93
C SER A 45 23.79 1.27 2.85
N LEU A 46 23.06 2.18 2.17
CA LEU A 46 23.66 3.06 1.17
C LEU A 46 24.70 3.98 1.80
N ALA A 47 24.55 4.34 3.08
CA ALA A 47 25.45 5.22 3.80
C ALA A 47 26.87 4.63 3.96
N ARG A 48 26.99 3.30 3.94
CA ARG A 48 28.27 2.59 4.12
C ARG A 48 28.97 2.25 2.80
N MET A 49 28.33 2.52 1.66
CA MET A 49 28.86 2.18 0.34
C MET A 49 29.40 3.43 -0.37
N VAL A 50 30.67 3.39 -0.80
CA VAL A 50 31.35 4.52 -1.48
C VAL A 50 30.59 5.00 -2.73
N PHE A 51 29.92 4.09 -3.43
CA PHE A 51 29.03 4.39 -4.56
C PHE A 51 27.65 3.73 -4.38
N GLY A 52 27.13 3.77 -3.14
CA GLY A 52 25.84 3.16 -2.79
C GLY A 52 24.71 3.63 -3.71
N TYR A 53 24.21 2.72 -4.55
CA TYR A 53 23.12 2.99 -5.47
C TYR A 53 22.07 1.90 -5.35
N SER A 54 20.82 2.30 -5.20
CA SER A 54 19.67 1.43 -5.38
C SER A 54 18.80 1.99 -6.48
N SER A 55 18.29 1.11 -7.33
CA SER A 55 17.34 1.51 -8.38
C SER A 55 15.89 1.57 -7.84
N MET A 56 15.71 1.30 -6.55
CA MET A 56 14.43 1.30 -5.85
C MET A 56 14.14 2.68 -5.24
N LEU A 57 12.94 3.21 -5.51
CA LEU A 57 12.48 4.45 -4.86
C LEU A 57 12.31 4.24 -3.35
N GLN A 58 12.93 5.12 -2.57
CA GLN A 58 12.79 5.18 -1.11
C GLN A 58 11.54 5.93 -0.65
N ASP A 59 10.77 6.50 -1.57
CA ASP A 59 9.51 7.17 -1.28
C ASP A 59 8.32 6.44 -1.92
N PHE A 60 7.17 6.52 -1.26
CA PHE A 60 5.90 6.23 -1.91
C PHE A 60 5.60 7.33 -2.93
N ALA A 61 5.08 6.93 -4.10
CA ALA A 61 4.69 7.90 -5.12
C ALA A 61 3.56 8.80 -4.59
N ARG A 62 3.89 10.06 -4.33
CA ARG A 62 2.94 11.04 -3.77
C ARG A 62 1.96 11.51 -4.85
N PRO A 63 0.68 11.76 -4.50
CA PRO A 63 -0.25 12.42 -5.39
C PRO A 63 0.26 13.80 -5.81
N ILE A 64 0.06 14.14 -7.09
CA ILE A 64 0.47 15.44 -7.62
C ILE A 64 -0.66 16.44 -7.39
N GLY A 65 -0.37 17.46 -6.58
CA GLY A 65 -1.28 18.57 -6.30
C GLY A 65 -1.65 19.43 -7.51
N MET A 66 -2.29 20.56 -7.24
CA MET A 66 -2.92 21.42 -8.24
C MET A 66 -2.23 22.76 -8.46
N LYS A 67 -0.98 22.93 -7.96
CA LYS A 67 -0.23 24.20 -8.04
C LYS A 67 -0.19 24.80 -9.44
N VAL A 68 0.15 23.99 -10.45
CA VAL A 68 0.18 24.42 -11.86
C VAL A 68 -1.18 24.94 -12.35
N GLN A 69 -2.28 24.32 -11.90
CA GLN A 69 -3.63 24.73 -12.29
C GLN A 69 -4.06 26.01 -11.57
N VAL A 70 -3.68 26.16 -10.30
CA VAL A 70 -3.89 27.37 -9.49
C VAL A 70 -3.13 28.55 -10.12
N ASP A 71 -1.84 28.37 -10.44
CA ASP A 71 -1.03 29.41 -11.10
C ASP A 71 -1.63 29.82 -12.44
N LYS A 72 -2.16 28.85 -13.19
CA LYS A 72 -2.86 29.17 -14.44
C LYS A 72 -4.16 29.92 -14.21
N ALA A 73 -4.88 29.66 -13.11
CA ALA A 73 -6.08 30.39 -12.75
C ALA A 73 -5.76 31.85 -12.40
N ARG A 74 -4.65 32.13 -11.71
CA ARG A 74 -4.17 33.50 -11.42
C ARG A 74 -3.97 34.36 -12.66
N ILE A 75 -3.62 33.75 -13.80
CA ILE A 75 -3.50 34.46 -15.09
C ILE A 75 -4.88 34.73 -15.73
N LEU A 76 -5.87 33.88 -15.46
CA LEU A 76 -7.17 33.90 -16.13
C LEU A 76 -8.21 34.74 -15.39
N PHE A 77 -8.14 34.75 -14.05
CA PHE A 77 -9.14 35.30 -13.14
C PHE A 77 -8.51 36.39 -12.26
N ALA A 78 -9.21 37.50 -12.09
CA ALA A 78 -8.72 38.61 -11.26
C ALA A 78 -8.82 38.30 -9.76
N SER A 79 -9.81 37.50 -9.36
CA SER A 79 -10.05 37.08 -7.97
C SER A 79 -9.14 35.94 -7.49
N ALA A 80 -8.38 35.30 -8.38
CA ALA A 80 -7.57 34.15 -8.02
C ALA A 80 -6.36 34.53 -7.16
N TYR A 81 -6.29 33.96 -5.95
CA TYR A 81 -5.18 34.14 -5.01
C TYR A 81 -4.13 33.02 -5.14
N GLU A 82 -3.00 33.19 -4.45
CA GLU A 82 -1.92 32.20 -4.44
C GLU A 82 -2.17 31.10 -3.42
N LEU A 83 -1.83 29.87 -3.80
CA LEU A 83 -1.68 28.74 -2.88
C LEU A 83 -0.25 28.25 -2.94
N THR A 84 0.34 27.94 -1.80
CA THR A 84 1.62 27.23 -1.69
C THR A 84 1.52 25.82 -2.30
N LEU A 85 2.64 25.12 -2.45
CA LEU A 85 2.64 23.74 -2.95
C LEU A 85 1.85 22.79 -2.04
N GLU A 86 1.95 23.00 -0.73
CA GLU A 86 1.26 22.22 0.30
C GLU A 86 -0.25 22.49 0.26
N GLU A 87 -0.67 23.76 0.29
CA GLU A 87 -2.09 24.12 0.19
C GLU A 87 -2.70 23.68 -1.13
N ALA A 88 -1.96 23.75 -2.23
CA ALA A 88 -2.44 23.28 -3.53
C ALA A 88 -2.52 21.74 -3.62
N SER A 89 -2.01 21.03 -2.61
CA SER A 89 -2.13 19.56 -2.46
C SER A 89 -3.23 19.18 -1.46
N ASP A 90 -3.77 20.14 -0.69
CA ASP A 90 -4.92 19.97 0.21
C ASP A 90 -6.24 20.16 -0.57
N PRO A 91 -7.08 19.10 -0.69
CA PRO A 91 -8.37 19.19 -1.38
C PRO A 91 -9.29 20.29 -0.85
N SER A 92 -9.32 20.51 0.46
CA SER A 92 -10.22 21.49 1.09
C SER A 92 -9.82 22.92 0.70
N ARG A 93 -8.51 23.20 0.67
CA ARG A 93 -7.97 24.49 0.25
C ARG A 93 -8.19 24.74 -1.25
N VAL A 94 -8.00 23.71 -2.08
CA VAL A 94 -8.26 23.81 -3.51
C VAL A 94 -9.76 23.98 -3.81
N GLU A 95 -10.64 23.31 -3.07
CA GLU A 95 -12.09 23.50 -3.18
C GLU A 95 -12.49 24.93 -2.80
N ALA A 96 -11.99 25.44 -1.66
CA ALA A 96 -12.24 26.81 -1.23
C ALA A 96 -11.78 27.83 -2.30
N PHE A 97 -10.59 27.61 -2.89
CA PHE A 97 -10.10 28.40 -4.02
C PHE A 97 -11.05 28.36 -5.21
N LEU A 98 -11.53 27.18 -5.61
CA LEU A 98 -12.47 27.05 -6.73
C LEU A 98 -13.80 27.74 -6.45
N ARG A 99 -14.34 27.61 -5.24
CA ARG A 99 -15.58 28.28 -4.80
C ARG A 99 -15.43 29.79 -4.78
N HIS A 100 -14.24 30.30 -4.46
CA HIS A 100 -13.94 31.73 -4.47
C HIS A 100 -13.87 32.30 -5.90
N VAL A 101 -13.21 31.59 -6.83
CA VAL A 101 -12.93 32.10 -8.18
C VAL A 101 -14.10 31.88 -9.16
N SER A 102 -14.89 30.82 -8.98
CA SER A 102 -15.97 30.47 -9.90
C SER A 102 -17.05 31.56 -10.10
N PRO A 103 -17.47 32.32 -9.05
CA PRO A 103 -18.41 33.42 -9.18
C PRO A 103 -18.00 34.53 -10.16
N GLU A 104 -16.70 34.73 -10.44
CA GLU A 104 -16.22 35.76 -11.38
C GLU A 104 -16.81 35.59 -12.79
N ILE A 105 -17.15 34.37 -13.18
CA ILE A 105 -17.81 34.06 -14.46
C ILE A 105 -19.24 33.54 -14.29
N ARG A 106 -19.83 33.76 -13.11
CA ARG A 106 -21.16 33.24 -12.73
C ARG A 106 -21.29 31.73 -12.91
N LYS A 107 -20.20 30.99 -12.69
CA LYS A 107 -20.24 29.53 -12.68
C LYS A 107 -20.49 29.06 -11.25
N ALA A 108 -21.51 28.24 -11.04
CA ALA A 108 -21.67 27.52 -9.78
C ALA A 108 -20.64 26.37 -9.67
N PHE A 109 -20.10 26.16 -8.48
CA PHE A 109 -19.22 25.00 -8.23
C PHE A 109 -20.01 23.70 -8.48
N GLY A 110 -19.43 22.75 -9.21
CA GLY A 110 -20.10 21.51 -9.63
C GLY A 110 -20.90 21.63 -10.93
N ALA A 111 -21.33 22.83 -11.33
CA ALA A 111 -22.00 23.06 -12.62
C ALA A 111 -20.96 23.14 -13.76
N SER A 112 -20.50 21.98 -14.22
CA SER A 112 -19.34 21.81 -15.10
C SER A 112 -19.66 21.27 -16.50
N ASP A 113 -20.94 21.10 -16.85
CA ASP A 113 -21.36 20.75 -18.20
C ASP A 113 -21.16 21.93 -19.16
N PHE A 114 -20.36 21.73 -20.21
CA PHE A 114 -19.98 22.81 -21.10
C PHE A 114 -21.14 23.32 -21.98
N LYS A 115 -22.17 22.50 -22.21
CA LYS A 115 -23.33 22.83 -23.03
C LYS A 115 -24.45 23.43 -22.17
N ALA A 116 -24.78 22.80 -21.06
CA ALA A 116 -25.90 23.15 -20.20
C ALA A 116 -25.58 24.28 -19.22
N ASP A 117 -24.43 24.23 -18.53
CA ASP A 117 -24.16 25.13 -17.40
C ASP A 117 -23.46 26.43 -17.82
N ARG A 118 -23.02 26.50 -19.06
CA ARG A 118 -22.25 27.63 -19.58
C ARG A 118 -23.18 28.71 -20.12
N LEU A 119 -22.97 29.96 -19.70
CA LEU A 119 -23.73 31.10 -20.22
C LEU A 119 -23.54 31.32 -21.73
N ASN A 120 -24.68 31.45 -22.43
CA ASN A 120 -24.73 31.85 -23.82
C ASN A 120 -24.50 33.38 -24.00
N ARG A 121 -24.57 33.90 -25.23
CA ARG A 121 -24.31 35.33 -25.50
C ARG A 121 -25.30 36.26 -24.80
N ALA A 122 -26.59 35.90 -24.78
CA ALA A 122 -27.62 36.71 -24.15
C ALA A 122 -27.45 36.71 -22.63
N ALA A 123 -27.29 35.53 -22.03
CA ALA A 123 -27.10 35.38 -20.59
C ALA A 123 -25.83 36.08 -20.09
N ARG A 124 -24.70 36.00 -20.83
CA ARG A 124 -23.50 36.77 -20.47
C ARG A 124 -23.72 38.29 -20.47
N ARG A 125 -24.58 38.81 -21.35
CA ARG A 125 -24.91 40.24 -21.36
C ARG A 125 -25.77 40.61 -20.15
N ALA A 126 -26.78 39.80 -19.84
CA ALA A 126 -27.64 39.99 -18.68
C ALA A 126 -26.83 39.96 -17.37
N GLU A 127 -25.83 39.10 -17.28
CA GLU A 127 -24.95 38.94 -16.11
C GLU A 127 -23.81 39.98 -16.03
N GLY A 128 -23.80 41.00 -16.89
CA GLY A 128 -22.75 42.03 -16.90
C GLY A 128 -21.39 41.58 -17.41
N LEU A 129 -21.27 40.37 -17.98
CA LEU A 129 -20.04 39.80 -18.54
C LEU A 129 -19.80 40.19 -20.01
N SER A 130 -20.41 41.28 -20.47
CA SER A 130 -20.33 41.76 -21.86
C SER A 130 -18.89 42.12 -22.29
N LYS A 131 -18.05 42.57 -21.34
CA LYS A 131 -16.63 42.91 -21.56
C LYS A 131 -15.73 41.68 -21.73
N VAL A 132 -16.21 40.48 -21.35
CA VAL A 132 -15.43 39.23 -21.50
C VAL A 132 -15.74 38.60 -22.86
N SER A 133 -14.72 38.51 -23.72
CA SER A 133 -14.89 37.87 -25.02
C SER A 133 -15.33 36.41 -24.89
N ARG A 134 -16.13 35.92 -25.85
CA ARG A 134 -16.61 34.52 -25.89
C ARG A 134 -15.48 33.51 -25.71
N ARG A 135 -14.34 33.76 -26.36
CA ARG A 135 -13.16 32.88 -26.31
C ARG A 135 -12.54 32.86 -24.90
N ARG A 136 -12.41 34.02 -24.26
CA ARG A 136 -11.87 34.14 -22.89
C ARG A 136 -12.80 33.45 -21.89
N TYR A 137 -14.10 33.74 -21.95
CA TYR A 137 -15.10 33.10 -21.09
C TYR A 137 -15.09 31.56 -21.21
N ASN A 138 -15.11 31.03 -22.44
CA ASN A 138 -15.03 29.59 -22.67
C ASN A 138 -13.74 28.96 -22.12
N ARG A 139 -12.62 29.69 -22.17
CA ARG A 139 -11.34 29.23 -21.62
C ARG A 139 -11.41 29.15 -20.09
N MET A 140 -11.94 30.18 -19.44
CA MET A 140 -12.14 30.26 -17.99
C MET A 140 -13.06 29.13 -17.51
N PHE A 141 -14.23 28.96 -18.14
CA PHE A 141 -15.18 27.90 -17.79
C PHE A 141 -14.55 26.50 -17.88
N ARG A 142 -13.88 26.18 -19.01
CA ARG A 142 -13.22 24.87 -19.18
C ARG A 142 -12.07 24.67 -18.20
N HIS A 143 -11.39 25.74 -17.79
CA HIS A 143 -10.32 25.65 -16.81
C HIS A 143 -10.87 25.24 -15.45
N LEU A 144 -11.89 25.92 -14.94
CA LEU A 144 -12.57 25.57 -13.69
C LEU A 144 -13.15 24.16 -13.73
N ALA A 145 -13.87 23.80 -14.81
CA ALA A 145 -14.43 22.46 -14.95
C ALA A 145 -13.35 21.35 -14.96
N ARG A 146 -12.17 21.61 -15.54
CA ARG A 146 -11.04 20.67 -15.47
C ARG A 146 -10.42 20.64 -14.07
N MET A 147 -10.38 21.76 -13.36
CA MET A 147 -9.89 21.80 -11.99
C MET A 147 -10.81 21.02 -11.06
N GLU A 148 -12.13 21.18 -11.16
CA GLU A 148 -13.10 20.39 -10.37
C GLU A 148 -12.91 18.89 -10.60
N ARG A 149 -12.82 18.43 -11.86
CA ARG A 149 -12.51 17.01 -12.15
C ARG A 149 -11.14 16.56 -11.63
N LYS A 150 -10.14 17.46 -11.65
CA LYS A 150 -8.80 17.15 -11.11
C LYS A 150 -8.83 17.08 -9.58
N LEU A 151 -9.64 17.91 -8.91
CA LEU A 151 -9.84 17.89 -7.46
C LEU A 151 -10.44 16.54 -7.04
N GLU A 152 -11.49 16.08 -7.71
CA GLU A 152 -12.05 14.75 -7.45
C GLU A 152 -11.00 13.63 -7.64
N LYS A 153 -10.16 13.75 -8.69
CA LYS A 153 -9.06 12.81 -8.90
C LYS A 153 -8.03 12.89 -7.77
N LEU A 154 -7.66 14.08 -7.32
CA LEU A 154 -6.71 14.29 -6.22
C LEU A 154 -7.20 13.63 -4.94
N ILE A 155 -8.48 13.81 -4.58
CA ILE A 155 -9.10 13.16 -3.41
C ILE A 155 -8.95 11.63 -3.50
N ARG A 156 -9.25 11.04 -4.66
CA ARG A 156 -9.11 9.59 -4.88
C ARG A 156 -7.65 9.11 -4.79
N GLU A 157 -6.71 9.84 -5.37
CA GLU A 157 -5.29 9.49 -5.29
C GLU A 157 -4.72 9.64 -3.87
N LEU A 158 -5.20 10.60 -3.08
CA LEU A 158 -4.83 10.74 -1.66
C LEU A 158 -5.34 9.55 -0.82
N ARG A 159 -6.60 9.14 -1.00
CA ARG A 159 -7.13 7.93 -0.34
C ARG A 159 -6.35 6.67 -0.73
N LYS A 160 -6.06 6.52 -2.04
CA LYS A 160 -5.23 5.41 -2.54
C LYS A 160 -3.82 5.43 -1.93
N TYR A 161 -3.22 6.61 -1.80
CA TYR A 161 -1.92 6.79 -1.17
C TYR A 161 -1.93 6.38 0.30
N GLU A 162 -3.00 6.73 1.03
CA GLU A 162 -3.21 6.26 2.40
C GLU A 162 -3.39 4.75 2.47
N HIS A 163 -4.26 4.16 1.66
CA HIS A 163 -4.47 2.71 1.62
C HIS A 163 -3.19 1.94 1.32
N LEU A 164 -2.35 2.45 0.41
CA LEU A 164 -1.07 1.84 0.11
C LEU A 164 -0.17 1.74 1.36
N ARG A 165 -0.15 2.80 2.19
CA ARG A 165 0.67 2.84 3.41
C ARG A 165 0.05 1.97 4.51
N VAL A 166 -1.26 2.06 4.72
CA VAL A 166 -1.99 1.18 5.66
C VAL A 166 -1.78 -0.29 5.33
N GLY A 167 -1.95 -0.66 4.06
CA GLY A 167 -1.78 -2.03 3.60
C GLY A 167 -0.33 -2.53 3.65
N LYS A 168 0.64 -1.66 3.95
CA LYS A 168 2.07 -2.00 4.05
C LYS A 168 2.58 -1.98 5.49
N SER A 169 2.26 -0.96 6.28
CA SER A 169 2.81 -0.76 7.62
C SER A 169 1.74 -0.53 8.70
N GLY A 170 0.47 -0.83 8.41
CA GLY A 170 -0.61 -0.63 9.38
C GLY A 170 -0.82 0.84 9.71
N LEU A 171 -0.96 1.17 11.00
CA LEU A 171 -1.14 2.55 11.45
C LEU A 171 0.18 3.29 11.69
N ALA A 172 1.33 2.77 11.25
CA ALA A 172 2.64 3.42 11.45
C ALA A 172 2.62 4.91 11.08
N THR A 173 2.00 5.27 9.95
CA THR A 173 1.96 6.67 9.48
C THR A 173 0.99 7.56 10.24
N ARG A 174 0.15 7.00 11.12
CA ARG A 174 -0.80 7.71 11.98
C ARG A 174 -0.31 7.83 13.43
N LEU A 175 0.86 7.27 13.75
CA LEU A 175 1.49 7.48 15.06
C LEU A 175 1.82 8.96 15.24
N SER A 176 1.58 9.46 16.45
CA SER A 176 2.05 10.78 16.85
C SER A 176 3.55 10.75 17.12
N TRP A 177 4.19 11.92 17.08
CA TRP A 177 5.58 12.05 17.50
C TRP A 177 5.76 11.64 18.96
N GLU A 178 4.83 12.02 19.84
CA GLU A 178 4.86 11.70 21.26
C GLU A 178 4.83 10.19 21.51
N ASP A 179 3.85 9.48 20.94
CA ASP A 179 3.72 8.03 21.10
C ASP A 179 4.94 7.28 20.54
N PHE A 180 5.49 7.76 19.42
CA PHE A 180 6.65 7.16 18.76
C PHE A 180 7.94 7.39 19.55
N SER A 181 8.14 8.61 20.06
CA SER A 181 9.38 9.02 20.73
C SER A 181 9.48 8.59 22.19
N ALA A 182 8.40 8.05 22.76
CA ALA A 182 8.31 7.63 24.16
C ALA A 182 9.40 6.64 24.61
N SER A 183 9.84 5.73 23.73
CA SER A 183 10.98 4.84 24.00
C SER A 183 11.83 4.64 22.74
N PRO A 184 13.17 4.77 22.83
CA PRO A 184 14.08 4.45 21.73
C PRO A 184 13.95 2.99 21.23
N ASN A 185 13.70 2.03 22.13
CA ASN A 185 13.53 0.62 21.75
C ASN A 185 12.25 0.45 20.91
N SER A 186 11.14 1.05 21.36
CA SER A 186 9.87 1.02 20.61
C SER A 186 9.98 1.73 19.26
N ALA A 187 10.63 2.89 19.22
CA ALA A 187 10.90 3.63 17.99
C ALA A 187 11.72 2.79 16.99
N ALA A 188 12.77 2.11 17.47
CA ALA A 188 13.59 1.22 16.67
C ALA A 188 12.79 0.04 16.09
N PHE A 189 12.02 -0.67 16.92
CA PHE A 189 11.16 -1.75 16.47
C PHE A 189 10.15 -1.28 15.42
N VAL A 190 9.39 -0.23 15.72
CA VAL A 190 8.32 0.29 14.84
C VAL A 190 8.90 0.73 13.49
N ALA A 191 9.99 1.50 13.50
CA ALA A 191 10.63 1.96 12.26
C ALA A 191 11.16 0.79 11.42
N TYR A 192 11.85 -0.16 12.05
CA TYR A 192 12.40 -1.33 11.36
C TYR A 192 11.29 -2.21 10.76
N TYR A 193 10.29 -2.55 11.56
CA TYR A 193 9.17 -3.38 11.12
C TYR A 193 8.38 -2.70 9.99
N ALA A 194 8.13 -1.39 10.10
CA ALA A 194 7.49 -0.62 9.04
C ALA A 194 8.30 -0.63 7.73
N ALA A 195 9.63 -0.51 7.80
CA ALA A 195 10.51 -0.59 6.63
C ALA A 195 10.47 -1.99 5.98
N ARG A 196 10.53 -3.06 6.79
CA ARG A 196 10.42 -4.46 6.33
C ARG A 196 9.10 -4.73 5.65
N ALA A 197 8.00 -4.33 6.29
CA ALA A 197 6.65 -4.53 5.75
C ALA A 197 6.40 -3.69 4.50
N SER A 198 7.08 -2.54 4.40
CA SER A 198 7.02 -1.65 3.25
C SER A 198 7.83 -2.12 2.05
N ARG A 199 8.64 -3.19 2.10
CA ARG A 199 9.38 -3.68 0.92
C ARG A 199 8.49 -3.97 -0.29
N ARG A 200 9.06 -3.88 -1.49
CA ARG A 200 8.35 -4.25 -2.73
C ARG A 200 8.17 -5.76 -2.74
N SER A 201 6.96 -6.18 -3.13
CA SER A 201 6.64 -7.59 -3.28
C SER A 201 7.43 -8.16 -4.45
N VAL A 202 8.10 -9.28 -4.22
CA VAL A 202 8.74 -10.09 -5.25
C VAL A 202 7.65 -10.97 -5.89
N PHE A 203 7.65 -11.09 -7.20
CA PHE A 203 6.82 -12.05 -7.90
C PHE A 203 7.45 -13.42 -7.77
N THR A 204 6.71 -14.35 -7.18
CA THR A 204 7.18 -15.69 -6.86
C THR A 204 5.98 -16.63 -6.79
N VAL A 205 6.22 -17.89 -7.13
CA VAL A 205 5.26 -19.00 -7.00
C VAL A 205 5.29 -19.63 -5.60
N ALA A 206 6.32 -19.37 -4.80
CA ALA A 206 6.56 -19.98 -3.49
C ALA A 206 5.97 -19.21 -2.29
N GLY A 207 5.19 -18.16 -2.55
CA GLY A 207 4.58 -17.32 -1.51
C GLY A 207 5.42 -16.07 -1.15
N GLN A 208 4.81 -15.13 -0.44
CA GLN A 208 5.42 -13.83 -0.15
C GLN A 208 6.22 -13.86 1.15
N ASP A 209 7.34 -13.12 1.18
CA ASP A 209 8.12 -12.85 2.37
C ASP A 209 7.30 -12.23 3.50
N ARG A 210 7.61 -12.64 4.73
CA ARG A 210 7.00 -12.08 5.94
C ARG A 210 7.81 -10.86 6.44
N PRO A 211 7.14 -9.82 6.97
CA PRO A 211 7.83 -8.67 7.55
C PRO A 211 8.58 -8.99 8.85
N PHE A 212 8.05 -9.90 9.68
CA PHE A 212 8.63 -10.27 10.97
C PHE A 212 9.79 -11.25 10.79
N ASP A 213 11.02 -10.76 10.92
CA ASP A 213 12.27 -11.51 10.79
C ASP A 213 13.08 -11.49 12.11
N GLU A 214 14.27 -12.10 12.10
CA GLU A 214 15.15 -12.20 13.27
C GLU A 214 15.52 -10.84 13.91
N ILE A 215 15.56 -9.76 13.11
CA ILE A 215 15.89 -8.42 13.62
C ILE A 215 14.64 -7.81 14.27
N ALA A 216 13.48 -7.95 13.64
CA ALA A 216 12.22 -7.53 14.25
C ALA A 216 11.95 -8.27 15.57
N GLU A 217 12.25 -9.57 15.63
CA GLU A 217 12.14 -10.38 16.85
C GLU A 217 13.09 -9.87 17.94
N MET A 218 14.38 -9.70 17.65
CA MET A 218 15.35 -9.15 18.60
C MET A 218 14.92 -7.77 19.12
N LEU A 219 14.48 -6.86 18.24
CA LEU A 219 14.03 -5.52 18.66
C LEU A 219 12.74 -5.58 19.51
N LEU A 220 11.85 -6.53 19.23
CA LEU A 220 10.64 -6.72 20.02
C LEU A 220 10.97 -7.31 21.40
N ASP A 221 11.87 -8.28 21.47
CA ASP A 221 12.33 -8.87 22.74
C ASP A 221 12.97 -7.80 23.65
N ARG A 222 13.74 -6.86 23.07
CA ARG A 222 14.24 -5.69 23.79
C ARG A 222 13.12 -4.81 24.33
N CYS A 223 12.01 -4.65 23.60
CA CYS A 223 10.85 -3.91 24.10
C CYS A 223 10.16 -4.65 25.26
N PHE A 224 10.11 -5.99 25.24
CA PHE A 224 9.58 -6.77 26.36
C PHE A 224 10.43 -6.69 27.62
N ALA A 225 11.73 -6.48 27.48
CA ALA A 225 12.67 -6.29 28.58
C ALA A 225 12.78 -4.82 29.07
N ASP A 226 12.11 -3.87 28.41
CA ASP A 226 12.16 -2.44 28.71
C ASP A 226 10.83 -1.97 29.32
N ASP A 227 10.83 -1.62 30.60
CA ASP A 227 9.65 -1.13 31.32
C ASP A 227 9.09 0.19 30.77
N HIS A 228 9.90 0.94 30.01
CA HIS A 228 9.50 2.18 29.37
C HIS A 228 9.03 2.00 27.92
N ALA A 229 8.99 0.77 27.40
CA ALA A 229 8.54 0.51 26.05
C ALA A 229 7.08 0.94 25.82
N SER A 230 6.85 1.67 24.73
CA SER A 230 5.52 2.07 24.28
C SER A 230 4.87 0.94 23.48
N PHE A 231 4.23 0.00 24.18
CA PHE A 231 3.46 -1.07 23.53
C PHE A 231 2.29 -0.53 22.70
N PHE A 232 1.75 0.63 23.06
CA PHE A 232 0.77 1.33 22.24
C PHE A 232 1.33 1.66 20.84
N ALA A 233 2.57 2.14 20.74
CA ALA A 233 3.21 2.40 19.45
C ALA A 233 3.48 1.10 18.66
N ILE A 234 3.92 0.04 19.34
CA ILE A 234 4.14 -1.28 18.75
C ILE A 234 2.83 -1.84 18.16
N ALA A 235 1.72 -1.71 18.89
CA ALA A 235 0.41 -2.20 18.48
C ALA A 235 -0.17 -1.51 17.22
N HIS A 236 0.36 -0.33 16.83
CA HIS A 236 -0.03 0.31 15.57
C HIS A 236 0.43 -0.49 14.34
N VAL A 237 1.51 -1.26 14.47
CA VAL A 237 2.10 -2.03 13.36
C VAL A 237 1.98 -3.54 13.57
N LEU A 238 1.96 -4.01 14.81
CA LEU A 238 1.89 -5.43 15.17
C LEU A 238 1.01 -5.65 16.42
N PRO A 239 -0.34 -5.60 16.29
CA PRO A 239 -1.26 -5.93 17.38
C PRO A 239 -1.35 -7.45 17.58
N ARG A 240 -0.24 -8.07 17.98
CA ARG A 240 -0.18 -9.49 18.39
C ARG A 240 -0.72 -9.59 19.82
N ARG A 241 -1.26 -10.76 20.19
CA ARG A 241 -1.86 -10.99 21.52
C ARG A 241 -0.96 -10.54 22.68
N ASP A 242 0.29 -11.00 22.71
CA ASP A 242 1.26 -10.62 23.75
C ASP A 242 1.64 -9.12 23.77
N VAL A 243 1.55 -8.43 22.64
CA VAL A 243 1.66 -6.96 22.58
C VAL A 243 0.40 -6.32 23.15
N LEU A 244 -0.78 -6.79 22.75
CA LEU A 244 -2.07 -6.26 23.20
C LEU A 244 -2.32 -6.49 24.70
N GLU A 245 -1.85 -7.60 25.25
CA GLU A 245 -1.89 -7.90 26.69
C GLU A 245 -1.13 -6.86 27.55
N ARG A 246 -0.24 -6.05 26.93
CA ARG A 246 0.49 -4.96 27.60
C ARG A 246 -0.22 -3.61 27.53
N LEU A 247 -1.32 -3.50 26.79
CA LEU A 247 -2.11 -2.27 26.68
C LEU A 247 -3.18 -2.25 27.76
N ASP A 248 -3.51 -1.06 28.24
CA ASP A 248 -4.73 -0.85 29.01
C ASP A 248 -5.98 -0.84 28.11
N ASP A 249 -7.16 -0.94 28.71
CA ASP A 249 -8.41 -0.96 27.98
C ASP A 249 -8.67 0.32 27.18
N ALA A 250 -8.23 1.48 27.68
CA ALA A 250 -8.41 2.75 26.98
C ALA A 250 -7.58 2.79 25.69
N GLN A 251 -6.35 2.29 25.72
CA GLN A 251 -5.48 2.13 24.56
C GLN A 251 -6.06 1.12 23.56
N LYS A 252 -6.57 -0.02 24.03
CA LYS A 252 -7.24 -1.01 23.17
C LYS A 252 -8.48 -0.43 22.49
N LEU A 253 -9.30 0.33 23.23
CA LEU A 253 -10.49 1.00 22.68
C LEU A 253 -10.13 2.11 21.68
N ARG A 254 -9.04 2.86 21.91
CA ARG A 254 -8.51 3.84 20.94
C ARG A 254 -8.11 3.16 19.63
N LEU A 255 -7.37 2.05 19.70
CA LEU A 255 -7.00 1.28 18.52
C LEU A 255 -8.23 0.68 17.83
N MET A 256 -9.16 0.11 18.58
CA MET A 256 -10.40 -0.46 18.05
C MET A 256 -11.19 0.57 17.24
N ARG A 257 -11.34 1.80 17.78
CA ARG A 257 -11.97 2.92 17.08
C ARG A 257 -11.22 3.27 15.79
N ALA A 258 -9.89 3.36 15.85
CA ALA A 258 -9.07 3.71 14.71
C ALA A 258 -9.20 2.69 13.56
N TRP A 259 -9.12 1.39 13.89
CA TRP A 259 -9.26 0.31 12.90
C TRP A 259 -10.68 0.18 12.37
N SER A 260 -11.70 0.33 13.22
CA SER A 260 -13.10 0.27 12.79
C SER A 260 -13.46 1.42 11.84
N GLY A 261 -13.07 2.65 12.18
CA GLY A 261 -13.28 3.82 11.30
C GLY A 261 -12.58 3.64 9.95
N LEU A 262 -11.33 3.18 9.98
CA LEU A 262 -10.56 2.91 8.76
C LEU A 262 -11.18 1.77 7.92
N LEU A 263 -11.73 0.73 8.54
CA LEU A 263 -12.45 -0.33 7.82
C LEU A 263 -13.65 0.21 7.06
N HIS A 264 -14.46 1.10 7.64
CA HIS A 264 -15.59 1.72 6.95
C HIS A 264 -15.15 2.62 5.79
N GLU A 265 -14.08 3.41 5.97
CA GLU A 265 -13.50 4.24 4.90
C GLU A 265 -12.99 3.40 3.71
N ILE A 266 -12.31 2.29 4.02
CA ILE A 266 -11.81 1.35 3.02
C ILE A 266 -12.96 0.60 2.34
N ALA A 267 -13.99 0.19 3.09
CA ALA A 267 -15.18 -0.50 2.56
C ALA A 267 -15.86 0.32 1.46
N GLU A 268 -16.08 1.60 1.74
CA GLU A 268 -16.69 2.52 0.77
C GLU A 268 -15.80 2.70 -0.47
N SER A 269 -14.49 2.80 -0.27
CA SER A 269 -13.54 2.88 -1.39
C SER A 269 -13.51 1.60 -2.23
N LEU A 270 -13.61 0.42 -1.61
CA LEU A 270 -13.72 -0.84 -2.32
C LEU A 270 -15.00 -0.91 -3.15
N ARG A 271 -16.14 -0.54 -2.56
CA ARG A 271 -17.43 -0.51 -3.25
C ARG A 271 -17.37 0.38 -4.50
N LEU A 272 -16.89 1.62 -4.35
CA LEU A 272 -16.77 2.56 -5.46
C LEU A 272 -15.82 2.07 -6.57
N VAL A 273 -14.73 1.38 -6.22
CA VAL A 273 -13.80 0.80 -7.21
C VAL A 273 -14.40 -0.43 -7.88
N TRP A 274 -15.14 -1.25 -7.13
CA TRP A 274 -15.82 -2.43 -7.64
C TRP A 274 -16.90 -2.09 -8.66
N GLU A 275 -17.82 -1.17 -8.32
CA GLU A 275 -18.96 -0.75 -9.15
C GLU A 275 -18.57 -0.16 -10.50
N ARG A 276 -17.38 0.45 -10.58
CA ARG A 276 -16.83 1.02 -11.82
C ARG A 276 -15.92 0.06 -12.60
N SER A 277 -15.83 -1.19 -12.16
CA SER A 277 -14.90 -2.18 -12.72
C SER A 277 -15.62 -3.39 -13.29
N ASP A 278 -14.94 -4.09 -14.18
CA ASP A 278 -15.33 -5.37 -14.79
C ASP A 278 -14.44 -6.51 -14.27
N ILE A 279 -14.03 -6.43 -13.01
CA ILE A 279 -13.16 -7.44 -12.38
C ILE A 279 -13.88 -8.79 -12.34
N ALA A 280 -13.24 -9.81 -12.91
CA ALA A 280 -13.72 -11.18 -12.85
C ALA A 280 -13.48 -11.76 -11.46
N ARG A 281 -14.56 -11.86 -10.68
CA ARG A 281 -14.53 -12.22 -9.25
C ARG A 281 -13.95 -13.62 -8.97
N ASP A 282 -14.23 -14.56 -9.85
CA ASP A 282 -13.89 -15.98 -9.79
C ASP A 282 -12.40 -16.27 -10.05
N THR A 283 -11.74 -15.39 -10.78
CA THR A 283 -10.34 -15.57 -11.21
C THR A 283 -9.41 -14.54 -10.59
N MET A 284 -9.89 -13.32 -10.37
CA MET A 284 -9.10 -12.18 -9.90
C MET A 284 -7.83 -11.95 -10.74
N ILE A 285 -7.89 -12.20 -12.05
CA ILE A 285 -6.78 -11.96 -12.98
C ILE A 285 -6.98 -10.60 -13.65
N VAL A 286 -5.94 -9.77 -13.68
CA VAL A 286 -5.96 -8.45 -14.33
C VAL A 286 -6.33 -8.57 -15.80
N ARG A 287 -7.30 -7.77 -16.23
CA ARG A 287 -7.68 -7.55 -17.65
C ARG A 287 -7.43 -6.12 -18.08
N ARG A 288 -7.42 -5.90 -19.39
CA ARG A 288 -7.30 -4.55 -19.97
C ARG A 288 -8.46 -3.70 -19.47
N GLY A 289 -8.15 -2.53 -18.91
CA GLY A 289 -9.14 -1.60 -18.36
C GLY A 289 -9.27 -1.67 -16.83
N ASN A 290 -8.82 -2.75 -16.19
CA ASN A 290 -8.84 -2.84 -14.73
C ASN A 290 -7.86 -1.84 -14.10
N ASP A 291 -8.33 -1.12 -13.08
CA ASP A 291 -7.50 -0.28 -12.22
C ASP A 291 -6.90 -1.12 -11.07
N SER A 292 -5.99 -2.03 -11.44
CA SER A 292 -5.37 -2.96 -10.48
C SER A 292 -4.53 -2.26 -9.42
N SER A 293 -4.02 -1.06 -9.71
CA SER A 293 -3.27 -0.27 -8.74
C SER A 293 -4.17 0.21 -7.60
N THR A 294 -5.33 0.79 -7.90
CA THR A 294 -6.26 1.26 -6.86
C THR A 294 -6.90 0.08 -6.13
N TRP A 295 -7.31 -0.97 -6.86
CA TRP A 295 -7.89 -2.18 -6.25
C TRP A 295 -6.91 -2.85 -5.29
N ASN A 296 -5.68 -3.16 -5.73
CA ASN A 296 -4.72 -3.89 -4.91
C ASN A 296 -4.25 -3.12 -3.68
N SER A 297 -4.07 -1.79 -3.77
CA SER A 297 -3.76 -0.98 -2.59
C SER A 297 -4.90 -1.00 -1.57
N THR A 298 -6.14 -0.85 -2.04
CA THR A 298 -7.33 -0.83 -1.17
C THR A 298 -7.62 -2.21 -0.56
N ALA A 299 -7.49 -3.29 -1.34
CA ALA A 299 -7.61 -4.66 -0.85
C ALA A 299 -6.52 -5.01 0.17
N SER A 300 -5.28 -4.53 -0.01
CA SER A 300 -4.21 -4.72 0.96
C SER A 300 -4.52 -3.99 2.27
N ALA A 301 -4.99 -2.74 2.19
CA ALA A 301 -5.41 -1.97 3.36
C ALA A 301 -6.54 -2.66 4.12
N TRP A 302 -7.55 -3.15 3.39
CA TRP A 302 -8.67 -3.90 3.96
C TRP A 302 -8.19 -5.12 4.73
N ASN A 303 -7.38 -5.96 4.11
CA ASN A 303 -6.92 -7.19 4.75
C ASN A 303 -6.06 -6.91 5.98
N GLN A 304 -5.23 -5.86 5.95
CA GLN A 304 -4.43 -5.44 7.10
C GLN A 304 -5.33 -4.92 8.23
N ALA A 305 -6.21 -3.97 7.94
CA ALA A 305 -7.12 -3.38 8.92
C ALA A 305 -8.05 -4.41 9.54
N ARG A 306 -8.61 -5.32 8.72
CA ARG A 306 -9.46 -6.42 9.17
C ARG A 306 -8.71 -7.38 10.08
N GLN A 307 -7.48 -7.76 9.72
CA GLN A 307 -6.65 -8.64 10.55
C GLN A 307 -6.35 -8.02 11.92
N HIS A 308 -6.07 -6.71 11.96
CA HIS A 308 -5.79 -5.99 13.22
C HIS A 308 -7.05 -5.76 14.06
N TRP A 309 -8.18 -5.48 13.40
CA TRP A 309 -9.49 -5.42 14.04
C TRP A 309 -9.87 -6.75 14.69
N PHE A 310 -9.67 -7.88 13.99
CA PHE A 310 -9.88 -9.21 14.55
C PHE A 310 -8.98 -9.45 15.77
N ALA A 311 -7.72 -9.02 15.73
CA ALA A 311 -6.80 -9.22 16.84
C ALA A 311 -7.30 -8.53 18.12
N LEU A 312 -7.82 -7.31 18.00
CA LEU A 312 -8.41 -6.59 19.12
C LEU A 312 -9.74 -7.19 19.59
N LEU A 313 -10.59 -7.69 18.69
CA LEU A 313 -11.82 -8.37 19.10
C LEU A 313 -11.50 -9.60 19.96
N TYR A 314 -10.54 -10.41 19.53
CA TYR A 314 -10.11 -11.59 20.28
C TYR A 314 -9.47 -11.23 21.62
N ASP A 315 -8.62 -10.19 21.64
CA ASP A 315 -7.97 -9.75 22.88
C ASP A 315 -8.95 -9.16 23.90
N LEU A 316 -10.03 -8.52 23.42
CA LEU A 316 -11.10 -7.96 24.24
C LEU A 316 -12.23 -8.97 24.59
N GLY A 317 -12.16 -10.22 24.14
CA GLY A 317 -13.24 -11.21 24.35
C GLY A 317 -14.54 -10.88 23.60
N LEU A 318 -14.44 -10.17 22.49
CA LEU A 318 -15.56 -9.70 21.65
C LEU A 318 -15.73 -10.55 20.38
N GLU A 319 -15.29 -11.81 20.38
CA GLU A 319 -15.38 -12.69 19.21
C GLU A 319 -16.83 -12.97 18.79
N HIS A 320 -17.77 -12.85 19.73
CA HIS A 320 -19.21 -13.01 19.47
C HIS A 320 -19.73 -12.05 18.38
N VAL A 321 -19.07 -10.90 18.19
CA VAL A 321 -19.37 -9.96 17.08
C VAL A 321 -19.22 -10.65 15.72
N LEU A 322 -18.26 -11.56 15.59
CA LEU A 322 -18.02 -12.30 14.35
C LEU A 322 -19.10 -13.35 14.08
N GLU A 323 -19.90 -13.76 15.06
CA GLU A 323 -21.01 -14.69 14.81
C GLU A 323 -22.09 -14.08 13.93
N THR A 324 -22.30 -12.77 14.04
CA THR A 324 -23.30 -12.04 13.23
C THR A 324 -22.67 -11.29 12.06
N THR A 325 -21.44 -10.82 12.24
CA THR A 325 -20.75 -9.95 11.26
C THR A 325 -19.29 -10.37 11.10
N CYS A 326 -19.05 -11.34 10.22
CA CYS A 326 -17.70 -11.79 9.86
C CYS A 326 -17.36 -11.38 8.43
N PRO A 327 -16.94 -10.12 8.18
CA PRO A 327 -16.63 -9.67 6.84
C PRO A 327 -15.38 -10.40 6.32
N GLY A 328 -15.47 -10.89 5.09
CA GLY A 328 -14.41 -11.67 4.45
C GLY A 328 -13.14 -10.87 4.13
N LYS A 329 -12.11 -11.55 3.62
CA LYS A 329 -10.94 -10.90 3.00
C LYS A 329 -11.31 -10.31 1.65
N VAL A 330 -10.46 -9.44 1.12
CA VAL A 330 -10.55 -8.94 -0.27
C VAL A 330 -9.34 -9.40 -1.05
N LEU A 331 -9.56 -10.07 -2.18
CA LEU A 331 -8.48 -10.66 -2.96
C LEU A 331 -7.86 -9.60 -3.86
N ARG A 332 -6.53 -9.64 -3.99
CA ARG A 332 -5.81 -8.77 -4.91
C ARG A 332 -5.90 -9.36 -6.33
N LEU A 333 -5.93 -8.48 -7.31
CA LEU A 333 -5.77 -8.88 -8.70
C LEU A 333 -4.34 -9.39 -8.94
N MET A 334 -4.26 -10.59 -9.50
CA MET A 334 -3.04 -11.22 -9.97
C MET A 334 -2.71 -10.73 -11.39
N ALA A 335 -1.45 -10.36 -11.61
CA ALA A 335 -0.99 -10.00 -12.94
C ALA A 335 -1.10 -11.20 -13.90
N ALA A 336 -1.53 -10.96 -15.14
CA ALA A 336 -1.88 -12.03 -16.08
C ALA A 336 -0.68 -12.90 -16.49
N ASP A 337 0.51 -12.30 -16.54
CA ASP A 337 1.80 -12.96 -16.74
C ASP A 337 2.17 -13.89 -15.57
N VAL A 338 1.97 -13.44 -14.33
CA VAL A 338 2.14 -14.27 -13.13
C VAL A 338 1.15 -15.43 -13.12
N ALA A 339 -0.11 -15.18 -13.49
CA ALA A 339 -1.13 -16.22 -13.63
C ALA A 339 -0.75 -17.27 -14.70
N ALA A 340 -0.19 -16.82 -15.83
CA ALA A 340 0.32 -17.70 -16.86
C ALA A 340 1.52 -18.53 -16.36
N TRP A 341 2.44 -17.92 -15.61
CA TRP A 341 3.57 -18.62 -15.00
C TRP A 341 3.12 -19.71 -14.02
N HIS A 342 2.18 -19.42 -13.13
CA HIS A 342 1.60 -20.42 -12.23
C HIS A 342 1.02 -21.62 -12.99
N ARG A 343 0.26 -21.37 -14.06
CA ARG A 343 -0.30 -22.45 -14.89
C ARG A 343 0.77 -23.27 -15.62
N ALA A 344 1.83 -22.62 -16.10
CA ALA A 344 2.92 -23.29 -16.79
C ALA A 344 3.68 -24.28 -15.88
N VAL A 345 3.70 -24.05 -14.57
CA VAL A 345 4.29 -24.97 -13.58
C VAL A 345 3.25 -25.92 -12.94
N GLY A 346 2.07 -26.06 -13.56
CA GLY A 346 1.00 -26.96 -13.09
C GLY A 346 0.12 -26.41 -11.96
N GLY A 347 0.28 -25.14 -11.59
CA GLY A 347 -0.53 -24.47 -10.58
C GLY A 347 -1.86 -23.92 -11.08
N SER A 348 -2.73 -23.56 -10.15
CA SER A 348 -4.03 -22.91 -10.39
C SER A 348 -4.12 -21.59 -9.61
N VAL A 349 -5.29 -20.92 -9.66
CA VAL A 349 -5.56 -19.76 -8.80
C VAL A 349 -5.55 -20.17 -7.33
N ASP A 350 -5.11 -19.29 -6.43
CA ASP A 350 -5.11 -19.56 -4.98
C ASP A 350 -6.53 -19.91 -4.52
N PRO A 351 -6.74 -21.00 -3.74
CA PRO A 351 -8.06 -21.38 -3.22
C PRO A 351 -8.80 -20.27 -2.45
N ASP A 352 -8.10 -19.30 -1.84
CA ASP A 352 -8.72 -18.12 -1.22
C ASP A 352 -9.55 -17.30 -2.24
N THR A 353 -9.25 -17.40 -3.54
CA THR A 353 -10.01 -16.79 -4.64
C THR A 353 -11.42 -17.37 -4.75
N LEU A 354 -11.57 -18.69 -4.56
CA LEU A 354 -12.86 -19.36 -4.65
C LEU A 354 -13.73 -19.04 -3.43
N VAL A 355 -13.12 -19.01 -2.23
CA VAL A 355 -13.80 -18.55 -1.02
C VAL A 355 -14.33 -17.11 -1.18
N TRP A 356 -13.50 -16.22 -1.73
CA TRP A 356 -13.90 -14.84 -2.04
C TRP A 356 -15.04 -14.74 -3.06
N ALA A 357 -15.01 -15.58 -4.09
CA ALA A 357 -16.03 -15.59 -5.13
C ALA A 357 -17.39 -16.02 -4.57
N GLU A 358 -17.39 -16.92 -3.59
CA GLU A 358 -18.59 -17.50 -3.01
C GLU A 358 -19.25 -16.62 -1.94
N LEU A 359 -18.46 -15.98 -1.06
CA LEU A 359 -18.99 -15.19 0.05
C LEU A 359 -19.69 -13.91 -0.41
N PRO A 360 -20.51 -13.24 0.41
CA PRO A 360 -20.93 -11.86 0.14
C PRO A 360 -19.73 -10.89 0.10
N LEU A 361 -19.89 -9.73 -0.54
CA LEU A 361 -18.80 -8.75 -0.58
C LEU A 361 -18.58 -8.18 0.83
N PRO A 362 -17.33 -8.06 1.32
CA PRO A 362 -17.09 -7.75 2.73
C PRO A 362 -17.63 -6.40 3.19
N TRP A 363 -17.76 -5.42 2.29
CA TRP A 363 -18.37 -4.13 2.61
C TRP A 363 -19.89 -4.22 2.81
N GLN A 364 -20.57 -5.16 2.15
CA GLN A 364 -22.00 -5.43 2.37
C GLN A 364 -22.25 -6.10 3.72
N VAL A 365 -21.32 -6.98 4.13
CA VAL A 365 -21.36 -7.60 5.46
C VAL A 365 -21.08 -6.56 6.53
N LEU A 366 -20.05 -5.74 6.35
CA LEU A 366 -19.68 -4.70 7.31
C LEU A 366 -20.77 -3.62 7.47
N SER A 367 -21.49 -3.27 6.39
CA SER A 367 -22.61 -2.31 6.45
C SER A 367 -23.90 -2.91 7.00
N GLY A 368 -23.98 -4.24 7.16
CA GLY A 368 -25.19 -4.94 7.57
C GLY A 368 -26.22 -5.14 6.45
N GLU A 369 -25.88 -4.82 5.20
CA GLU A 369 -26.74 -5.08 4.02
C GLU A 369 -26.97 -6.58 3.81
N VAL A 370 -25.97 -7.41 4.11
CA VAL A 370 -26.05 -8.87 3.98
C VAL A 370 -25.54 -9.53 5.25
N ALA A 371 -26.33 -10.45 5.81
CA ALA A 371 -25.91 -11.28 6.92
C ALA A 371 -24.84 -12.29 6.47
N CYS A 372 -23.72 -12.33 7.18
CA CYS A 372 -22.67 -13.32 6.97
C CYS A 372 -21.88 -13.46 8.28
N GLY A 373 -22.10 -14.58 8.96
CA GLY A 373 -21.46 -14.90 10.23
C GLY A 373 -20.21 -15.75 10.06
N ARG A 374 -19.51 -15.98 11.18
CA ARG A 374 -18.32 -16.83 11.25
C ARG A 374 -18.56 -18.22 10.66
N ALA A 375 -19.73 -18.81 10.93
CA ALA A 375 -20.12 -20.12 10.42
C ALA A 375 -20.26 -20.15 8.88
N ASP A 376 -20.70 -19.05 8.26
CA ASP A 376 -20.81 -18.96 6.80
C ASP A 376 -19.45 -18.93 6.13
N VAL A 377 -18.53 -18.15 6.70
CA VAL A 377 -17.14 -18.06 6.24
C VAL A 377 -16.41 -19.39 6.43
N ASP A 378 -16.52 -20.03 7.60
CA ASP A 378 -15.94 -21.36 7.86
C ASP A 378 -16.43 -22.40 6.84
N ARG A 379 -17.73 -22.44 6.58
CA ARG A 379 -18.35 -23.36 5.61
C ARG A 379 -17.88 -23.12 4.18
N ALA A 380 -17.70 -21.86 3.76
CA ALA A 380 -17.14 -21.53 2.44
C ALA A 380 -15.66 -21.95 2.35
N CYS A 381 -14.86 -21.64 3.37
CA CYS A 381 -13.45 -22.04 3.42
C CYS A 381 -13.27 -23.56 3.30
N ARG A 382 -14.00 -24.34 4.09
CA ARG A 382 -13.92 -25.81 4.06
C ARG A 382 -14.30 -26.40 2.71
N ARG A 383 -15.31 -25.85 2.02
CA ARG A 383 -15.71 -26.29 0.68
C ARG A 383 -14.60 -26.15 -0.36
N HIS A 384 -13.73 -25.17 -0.21
CA HIS A 384 -12.60 -24.93 -1.12
C HIS A 384 -11.25 -25.42 -0.55
N GLY A 385 -11.27 -26.28 0.48
CA GLY A 385 -10.05 -26.84 1.07
C GLY A 385 -9.16 -25.81 1.78
N VAL A 386 -9.73 -24.68 2.20
CA VAL A 386 -9.02 -23.60 2.91
C VAL A 386 -9.21 -23.78 4.42
N ASP A 387 -8.12 -23.80 5.18
CA ASP A 387 -8.17 -23.71 6.64
C ASP A 387 -8.52 -22.26 7.06
N PRO A 388 -9.70 -22.01 7.62
CA PRO A 388 -10.17 -20.66 7.90
C PRO A 388 -9.41 -19.99 9.05
N TYR A 389 -8.89 -20.75 10.01
CA TYR A 389 -8.10 -20.22 11.12
C TYR A 389 -6.69 -19.87 10.66
N ARG A 390 -5.99 -20.84 10.05
CA ARG A 390 -4.60 -20.66 9.62
C ARG A 390 -4.47 -19.54 8.58
N LYS A 391 -5.45 -19.40 7.69
CA LYS A 391 -5.45 -18.34 6.67
C LYS A 391 -5.98 -17.01 7.19
N GLY A 392 -6.60 -16.97 8.37
CA GLY A 392 -7.14 -15.78 9.01
C GLY A 392 -8.44 -15.26 8.39
N TRP A 393 -9.32 -16.18 7.97
CA TRP A 393 -10.67 -15.87 7.46
C TRP A 393 -11.69 -15.64 8.58
N ILE A 394 -11.53 -16.30 9.73
CA ILE A 394 -12.46 -16.20 10.86
C ILE A 394 -11.81 -15.80 12.19
N ALA A 395 -10.48 -15.69 12.19
CA ALA A 395 -9.68 -15.36 13.37
C ALA A 395 -8.44 -14.56 12.94
N PRO A 396 -7.75 -13.88 13.87
CA PRO A 396 -6.41 -13.38 13.62
C PRO A 396 -5.52 -14.55 13.18
N ARG A 397 -4.73 -14.35 12.13
CA ARG A 397 -3.66 -15.29 11.79
C ARG A 397 -2.79 -15.60 13.02
N PRO A 398 -2.48 -16.88 13.27
CA PRO A 398 -1.57 -17.23 14.35
C PRO A 398 -0.20 -16.59 14.11
N PRO A 399 0.52 -16.21 15.18
CA PRO A 399 1.85 -15.65 15.04
C PRO A 399 2.77 -16.66 14.36
N GLY A 400 3.51 -16.19 13.36
CA GLY A 400 4.57 -16.96 12.74
C GLY A 400 5.86 -16.84 13.54
N ARG A 401 6.76 -17.81 13.38
CA ARG A 401 8.16 -17.64 13.78
C ARG A 401 8.81 -16.55 12.92
N ALA A 402 9.78 -15.86 13.51
CA ALA A 402 10.67 -14.98 12.78
C ALA A 402 11.30 -15.74 11.61
N VAL A 403 11.35 -15.08 10.45
CA VAL A 403 12.08 -15.58 9.28
C VAL A 403 13.51 -15.06 9.30
N GLU A 404 14.40 -15.68 8.54
CA GLU A 404 15.76 -15.19 8.37
C GLU A 404 15.77 -13.81 7.69
N PHE A 405 16.70 -12.96 8.09
CA PHE A 405 16.91 -11.69 7.41
C PHE A 405 17.58 -11.91 6.05
N HIS A 406 16.93 -11.39 5.00
CA HIS A 406 17.53 -11.26 3.68
C HIS A 406 17.56 -9.79 3.24
N PRO A 407 18.70 -9.33 2.68
CA PRO A 407 18.80 -8.00 2.09
C PRO A 407 17.69 -7.74 1.06
N THR A 408 17.32 -6.47 0.94
CA THR A 408 16.35 -5.99 -0.02
C THR A 408 16.86 -6.23 -1.43
N PRO A 409 16.20 -7.08 -2.23
CA PRO A 409 16.61 -7.31 -3.61
C PRO A 409 16.30 -6.09 -4.47
N GLU A 410 17.08 -5.91 -5.53
CA GLU A 410 16.72 -5.01 -6.61
C GLU A 410 15.64 -5.65 -7.48
N LEU A 411 14.65 -4.86 -7.91
CA LEU A 411 13.51 -5.40 -8.65
C LEU A 411 13.31 -4.74 -10.01
N VAL A 412 13.03 -5.57 -11.02
CA VAL A 412 12.52 -5.14 -12.32
C VAL A 412 11.09 -5.65 -12.46
N HIS A 413 10.12 -4.74 -12.33
CA HIS A 413 8.68 -5.06 -12.39
C HIS A 413 8.23 -6.23 -11.49
N GLY A 414 8.87 -6.40 -10.33
CA GLY A 414 8.54 -7.46 -9.36
C GLY A 414 9.47 -8.66 -9.41
N VAL A 415 10.29 -8.79 -10.45
CA VAL A 415 11.29 -9.86 -10.58
C VAL A 415 12.59 -9.43 -9.89
N ALA A 416 13.14 -10.29 -9.03
CA ALA A 416 14.39 -10.03 -8.32
C ALA A 416 15.60 -10.08 -9.27
N VAL A 417 16.51 -9.14 -9.10
CA VAL A 417 17.76 -9.00 -9.85
C VAL A 417 18.88 -8.72 -8.84
N SER A 418 20.05 -9.32 -9.06
CA SER A 418 21.17 -9.26 -8.12
C SER A 418 21.91 -7.91 -8.12
N ASP A 419 21.81 -7.12 -9.19
CA ASP A 419 22.59 -5.89 -9.37
C ASP A 419 21.70 -4.65 -9.68
N PRO A 420 21.88 -3.52 -8.98
CA PRO A 420 21.12 -2.29 -9.21
C PRO A 420 21.31 -1.66 -10.60
N ALA A 421 22.53 -1.71 -11.15
CA ALA A 421 22.81 -1.12 -12.47
C ALA A 421 22.13 -1.93 -13.58
N LEU A 422 22.18 -3.26 -13.48
CA LEU A 422 21.45 -4.19 -14.33
C LEU A 422 19.94 -3.95 -14.21
N ALA A 423 19.40 -3.82 -12.99
CA ALA A 423 17.98 -3.55 -12.79
C ALA A 423 17.53 -2.23 -13.47
N THR A 424 18.36 -1.19 -13.41
CA THR A 424 18.12 0.08 -14.13
C THR A 424 18.16 -0.09 -15.65
N ALA A 425 19.15 -0.82 -16.18
CA ALA A 425 19.28 -1.08 -17.61
C ALA A 425 18.06 -1.85 -18.15
N LEU A 426 17.67 -2.94 -17.46
CA LEU A 426 16.51 -3.77 -17.82
C LEU A 426 15.21 -2.97 -17.81
N ARG A 427 14.99 -2.13 -16.79
CA ARG A 427 13.82 -1.22 -16.72
C ARG A 427 13.76 -0.25 -17.90
N LYS A 428 14.89 0.40 -18.24
CA LYS A 428 14.94 1.33 -19.38
C LYS A 428 14.63 0.65 -20.71
N LYS A 429 14.98 -0.63 -20.84
CA LYS A 429 14.72 -1.43 -22.04
C LYS A 429 13.31 -2.04 -22.07
N GLY A 430 12.54 -1.93 -20.97
CA GLY A 430 11.16 -2.39 -20.89
C GLY A 430 10.98 -3.87 -20.54
N PHE A 431 12.04 -4.54 -20.08
CA PHE A 431 11.95 -5.94 -19.63
C PHE A 431 10.91 -6.08 -18.52
N PHE A 432 10.14 -7.18 -18.56
CA PHE A 432 9.08 -7.51 -17.58
C PHE A 432 7.96 -6.45 -17.45
N SER A 433 7.90 -5.47 -18.35
CA SER A 433 6.89 -4.39 -18.29
C SER A 433 5.57 -4.72 -18.99
N GLY A 434 5.48 -5.92 -19.60
CA GLY A 434 4.39 -6.30 -20.50
C GLY A 434 4.41 -5.56 -21.85
N LYS A 435 5.39 -4.67 -22.08
CA LYS A 435 5.61 -3.99 -23.37
C LYS A 435 6.70 -4.74 -24.14
N LYS A 436 6.65 -4.70 -25.47
CA LYS A 436 7.74 -5.23 -26.32
C LYS A 436 9.07 -4.58 -25.89
N ALA A 437 10.06 -5.39 -25.53
CA ALA A 437 11.38 -4.89 -25.20
C ALA A 437 11.99 -4.14 -26.39
N ARG A 438 12.77 -3.09 -26.13
CA ARG A 438 13.45 -2.32 -27.18
C ARG A 438 14.89 -2.81 -27.31
N GLY A 439 15.15 -3.79 -28.18
CA GLY A 439 16.49 -4.35 -28.43
C GLY A 439 16.48 -5.58 -29.36
N PRO A 440 17.65 -6.17 -29.68
CA PRO A 440 17.72 -7.34 -30.56
C PRO A 440 17.16 -8.58 -29.87
N THR A 441 16.09 -9.11 -30.48
CA THR A 441 15.44 -10.42 -30.34
C THR A 441 14.30 -10.61 -29.32
N HIS A 442 13.22 -11.21 -29.84
CA HIS A 442 12.05 -11.75 -29.15
C HIS A 442 12.36 -13.08 -28.42
N GLU A 443 13.48 -13.73 -28.75
CA GLU A 443 13.95 -15.00 -28.17
C GLU A 443 14.77 -14.81 -26.88
N GLY A 444 15.58 -13.76 -26.81
CA GLY A 444 16.34 -13.42 -25.60
C GLY A 444 15.44 -13.05 -24.42
N ASP A 445 14.27 -12.45 -24.67
CA ASP A 445 13.29 -12.11 -23.64
C ASP A 445 12.72 -13.37 -22.98
N ALA A 446 12.33 -14.39 -23.77
CA ALA A 446 11.79 -15.64 -23.24
C ALA A 446 12.86 -16.45 -22.50
N TYR A 447 14.10 -16.46 -23.00
CA TYR A 447 15.23 -17.13 -22.36
C TYR A 447 15.65 -16.44 -21.06
N LEU A 448 15.80 -15.11 -21.02
CA LEU A 448 16.09 -14.36 -19.79
C LEU A 448 14.94 -14.48 -18.79
N HIS A 449 13.69 -14.46 -19.26
CA HIS A 449 12.52 -14.71 -18.41
C HIS A 449 12.59 -16.13 -17.83
N ALA A 450 12.89 -17.16 -18.63
CA ALA A 450 13.05 -18.53 -18.15
C ALA A 450 14.25 -18.71 -17.22
N LEU A 451 15.39 -18.07 -17.51
CA LEU A 451 16.61 -18.15 -16.72
C LEU A 451 16.41 -17.47 -15.36
N VAL A 452 15.88 -16.24 -15.34
CA VAL A 452 15.63 -15.49 -14.10
C VAL A 452 14.54 -16.13 -13.25
N LEU A 453 13.49 -16.70 -13.86
CA LEU A 453 12.50 -17.49 -13.12
C LEU A 453 13.05 -18.87 -12.69
N GLY A 454 14.03 -19.44 -13.41
CA GLY A 454 14.70 -20.71 -13.10
C GLY A 454 15.73 -20.62 -11.98
N VAL A 455 16.26 -19.43 -11.67
CA VAL A 455 17.16 -19.17 -10.52
C VAL A 455 16.45 -19.44 -9.18
N HIS A 456 15.12 -19.51 -9.13
CA HIS A 456 14.38 -19.89 -7.91
C HIS A 456 14.20 -21.40 -7.69
N ARG A 457 14.78 -22.26 -8.53
CA ARG A 457 14.87 -23.70 -8.25
C ARG A 457 15.88 -23.96 -7.12
N SER A 458 15.50 -24.83 -6.19
CA SER A 458 16.34 -25.25 -5.06
C SER A 458 17.73 -25.73 -5.55
N ASP A 459 18.77 -25.56 -4.73
CA ASP A 459 20.13 -26.03 -5.09
C ASP A 459 20.17 -27.54 -5.41
N GLU A 460 19.21 -28.32 -4.91
CA GLU A 460 19.06 -29.75 -5.28
C GLU A 460 18.55 -29.96 -6.71
N GLU A 461 17.62 -29.13 -7.18
CA GLU A 461 17.15 -29.18 -8.58
C GLU A 461 18.21 -28.67 -9.57
N ARG A 462 19.04 -27.71 -9.16
CA ARG A 462 20.19 -27.25 -9.96
C ARG A 462 21.21 -28.37 -10.16
N LYS A 463 21.46 -29.18 -9.14
CA LYS A 463 22.34 -30.36 -9.23
C LYS A 463 21.78 -31.44 -10.15
N ARG A 464 20.47 -31.68 -10.12
CA ARG A 464 19.80 -32.62 -11.04
C ARG A 464 19.88 -32.19 -12.50
N VAL A 465 19.54 -30.93 -12.80
CA VAL A 465 19.59 -30.42 -14.17
C VAL A 465 21.03 -30.38 -14.71
N ALA A 466 22.02 -30.08 -13.86
CA ALA A 466 23.44 -30.16 -14.24
C ALA A 466 23.93 -31.59 -14.53
N GLN A 467 23.35 -32.62 -13.89
CA GLN A 467 23.65 -34.03 -14.20
C GLN A 467 22.98 -34.51 -15.49
N GLU A 468 21.80 -33.97 -15.84
CA GLU A 468 21.07 -34.32 -17.06
C GLU A 468 21.57 -33.59 -18.32
N THR A 469 22.39 -32.53 -18.16
CA THR A 469 22.92 -31.72 -19.27
C THR A 469 24.41 -31.88 -19.51
N ALA A 470 25.08 -32.80 -18.80
CA ALA A 470 26.45 -33.17 -19.11
C ALA A 470 26.47 -33.99 -20.41
N PRO A 471 27.19 -33.56 -21.47
CA PRO A 471 27.32 -34.35 -22.69
C PRO A 471 28.09 -35.64 -22.38
N HIS A 472 27.52 -36.77 -22.78
CA HIS A 472 28.22 -38.05 -22.85
C HIS A 472 29.31 -38.06 -23.92
#